data_AF-A0A1W0AA59-F1
#
_entry.id   AF-A0A1W0AA59-F1
#
_cell.length_a   1.000
_cell.length_b   1.000
_cell.length_c   1.000
_cell.angle_alpha   90.00
_cell.angle_beta   90.00
_cell.angle_gamma   90.00
#
_symmetry.space_group_name_H-M   'P 1'
#
loop_
_entity.id
_entity.type
_entity.pdbx_description
1 polymer ?
#
loop_
_entity_poly.entity_id
_entity_poly.type
_entity_poly.pdbx_seq_one_letter_code
_entity_poly.pdbx_strand_id
1 'polypeptide(L)'
;MSNVNATGNKAYRGYGGGLYADIGAIITLSSSSWMNNSALDGGAIALESPGPHSIERCNFSYNQAFSRGGGMYLDKTVLRESSFLLLGFKNNSAGSGGGVFWTSESAAFVFNCTNCQLFNNSRYDIATNPVNYTLVQWPETFMSGVALSRSPPAAAYSLSALFNQSVTRVWPQIQMSDVYGQTAVLDNFTMCTLAPLNLSGIRPKASTPQ
;
A
#
# COMPACT_ATOMS: atom_id res chain seq x y z
N MET A 1 -12.07 24.68 8.35
CA MET A 1 -12.45 24.43 9.77
C MET A 1 -11.21 24.53 10.63
N SER A 2 -11.35 25.10 11.83
CA SER A 2 -10.26 25.19 12.81
C SER A 2 -10.73 24.67 14.17
N ASN A 3 -9.82 24.18 15.00
CA ASN A 3 -10.12 23.68 16.36
C ASN A 3 -11.16 22.56 16.39
N VAL A 4 -11.16 21.69 15.37
CA VAL A 4 -12.05 20.52 15.33
C VAL A 4 -11.49 19.44 16.24
N ASN A 5 -12.36 18.80 17.02
CA ASN A 5 -12.02 17.59 17.77
C ASN A 5 -12.93 16.44 17.33
N ALA A 6 -12.45 15.62 16.40
CA ALA A 6 -13.19 14.47 15.87
C ALA A 6 -12.71 13.19 16.58
N THR A 7 -13.59 12.60 17.39
CA THR A 7 -13.25 11.43 18.19
C THR A 7 -14.25 10.29 18.09
N GLY A 8 -13.76 9.05 18.01
CA GLY A 8 -14.59 7.85 18.08
C GLY A 8 -15.50 7.58 16.87
N ASN A 9 -15.29 8.28 15.75
CA ASN A 9 -16.11 8.12 14.56
C ASN A 9 -15.73 6.83 13.80
N LYS A 10 -16.70 6.17 13.15
CA LYS A 10 -16.50 4.84 12.54
C LYS A 10 -17.16 4.70 11.17
N ALA A 11 -16.39 4.23 10.19
CA ALA A 11 -16.84 3.89 8.84
C ALA A 11 -16.34 2.48 8.42
N TYR A 12 -16.93 1.42 8.98
CA TYR A 12 -16.42 0.04 8.86
C TYR A 12 -16.16 -0.47 7.43
N ARG A 13 -16.90 0.03 6.45
CA ARG A 13 -16.77 -0.33 5.02
C ARG A 13 -16.61 0.90 4.13
N GLY A 14 -16.27 2.04 4.73
CA GLY A 14 -16.17 3.32 4.05
C GLY A 14 -14.84 4.00 4.31
N TYR A 15 -14.76 5.24 3.86
CA TYR A 15 -13.56 6.05 3.90
C TYR A 15 -13.67 7.11 5.00
N GLY A 16 -12.53 7.51 5.57
CA GLY A 16 -12.45 8.73 6.36
C GLY A 16 -13.30 8.68 7.63
N GLY A 17 -12.84 7.93 8.64
CA GLY A 17 -13.64 7.63 9.83
C GLY A 17 -14.24 8.88 10.49
N GLY A 18 -13.51 10.00 10.50
CA GLY A 18 -14.03 11.31 10.90
C GLY A 18 -14.36 12.25 9.73
N LEU A 19 -13.57 12.23 8.65
CA LEU A 19 -13.80 13.07 7.47
C LEU A 19 -13.45 12.33 6.18
N TYR A 20 -14.39 12.30 5.26
CA TYR A 20 -14.18 11.88 3.88
C TYR A 20 -14.42 13.06 2.94
N ALA A 21 -13.46 13.33 2.05
CA ALA A 21 -13.56 14.34 1.02
C ALA A 21 -13.55 13.66 -0.36
N ASP A 22 -14.72 13.62 -0.98
CA ASP A 22 -14.93 13.12 -2.34
C ASP A 22 -14.66 14.23 -3.38
N ILE A 23 -14.74 13.87 -4.66
CA ILE A 23 -14.44 14.70 -5.83
C ILE A 23 -15.05 16.10 -5.71
N GLY A 24 -14.21 17.12 -5.89
CA GLY A 24 -14.60 18.52 -5.89
C GLY A 24 -14.62 19.17 -4.50
N ALA A 25 -14.39 18.41 -3.43
CA ALA A 25 -14.23 18.97 -2.10
C ALA A 25 -12.85 19.65 -1.94
N ILE A 26 -12.85 20.82 -1.31
CA ILE A 26 -11.64 21.53 -0.86
C ILE A 26 -11.65 21.54 0.66
N ILE A 27 -10.54 21.10 1.27
CA ILE A 27 -10.44 20.92 2.72
C ILE A 27 -9.37 21.85 3.26
N THR A 28 -9.79 22.76 4.14
CA THR A 28 -8.90 23.58 4.95
C THR A 28 -9.08 23.19 6.42
N LEU A 29 -8.03 22.67 7.04
CA LEU A 29 -8.00 22.25 8.44
C LEU A 29 -6.83 22.92 9.16
N SER A 30 -7.11 23.51 10.31
CA SER A 30 -6.06 24.03 11.19
C SER A 30 -6.29 23.70 12.66
N SER A 31 -5.21 23.46 13.40
CA SER A 31 -5.24 23.33 14.87
C SER A 31 -6.26 22.32 15.38
N SER A 32 -6.39 21.17 14.71
CA SER A 32 -7.46 20.19 14.96
C SER A 32 -6.91 18.85 15.48
N SER A 33 -7.73 18.13 16.24
CA SER A 33 -7.42 16.82 16.80
C SER A 33 -8.33 15.74 16.25
N TRP A 34 -7.74 14.61 15.87
CA TRP A 34 -8.42 13.46 15.29
C TRP A 34 -7.98 12.21 16.06
N MET A 35 -8.88 11.65 16.89
CA MET A 35 -8.53 10.59 17.82
C MET A 35 -9.49 9.40 17.80
N ASN A 36 -8.97 8.17 17.89
CA ASN A 36 -9.79 6.96 18.00
C ASN A 36 -10.84 6.79 16.89
N ASN A 37 -10.60 7.34 15.71
CA ASN A 37 -11.47 7.15 14.56
C ASN A 37 -11.11 5.85 13.83
N SER A 38 -12.08 5.23 13.16
CA SER A 38 -11.84 4.02 12.40
C SER A 38 -12.55 3.97 11.05
N ALA A 39 -11.91 3.40 10.03
CA ALA A 39 -12.48 3.26 8.69
C ALA A 39 -11.88 2.07 7.93
N LEU A 40 -12.37 1.78 6.72
CA LEU A 40 -11.70 0.85 5.80
C LEU A 40 -10.35 1.44 5.36
N ASP A 41 -10.37 2.65 4.82
CA ASP A 41 -9.19 3.44 4.46
C ASP A 41 -9.32 4.86 5.05
N GLY A 42 -8.21 5.43 5.51
CA GLY A 42 -8.21 6.75 6.15
C GLY A 42 -8.91 6.71 7.51
N GLY A 43 -8.27 6.11 8.51
CA GLY A 43 -8.90 5.86 9.82
C GLY A 43 -9.48 7.13 10.45
N ALA A 44 -8.82 8.28 10.30
CA ALA A 44 -9.42 9.59 10.57
C ALA A 44 -9.89 10.30 9.31
N ILE A 45 -8.98 10.53 8.35
CA ILE A 45 -9.27 11.32 7.15
C ILE A 45 -8.97 10.51 5.90
N ALA A 46 -9.87 10.56 4.93
CA ALA A 46 -9.62 10.12 3.56
C ALA A 46 -9.90 11.28 2.59
N LEU A 47 -8.91 11.61 1.76
CA LEU A 47 -9.01 12.62 0.71
C LEU A 47 -8.86 11.97 -0.66
N GLU A 48 -9.89 12.05 -1.49
CA GLU A 48 -9.91 11.55 -2.87
C GLU A 48 -10.13 12.66 -3.90
N SER A 49 -10.09 13.92 -3.46
CA SER A 49 -10.22 15.10 -4.31
C SER A 49 -8.83 15.69 -4.65
N PRO A 50 -8.60 16.25 -5.86
CA PRO A 50 -7.30 16.79 -6.27
C PRO A 50 -6.76 18.00 -5.46
N GLY A 51 -7.57 18.59 -4.57
CA GLY A 51 -7.23 19.82 -3.85
C GLY A 51 -7.69 21.10 -4.54
N PRO A 52 -7.18 22.28 -4.13
CA PRO A 52 -6.05 22.47 -3.21
C PRO A 52 -6.44 22.32 -1.73
N HIS A 53 -5.96 21.27 -1.06
CA HIS A 53 -6.19 21.11 0.39
C HIS A 53 -5.12 21.85 1.20
N SER A 54 -5.47 22.36 2.38
CA SER A 54 -4.53 22.94 3.33
C SER A 54 -4.79 22.36 4.71
N ILE A 55 -3.86 21.54 5.20
CA ILE A 55 -3.97 20.89 6.50
C ILE A 55 -2.74 21.26 7.30
N GLU A 56 -2.95 22.01 8.38
CA GLU A 56 -1.88 22.48 9.23
C GLU A 56 -2.14 22.30 10.72
N ARG A 57 -1.07 22.09 11.50
CA ARG A 57 -1.12 22.01 12.97
C ARG A 57 -2.17 21.00 13.48
N CYS A 58 -2.37 19.90 12.77
CA CYS A 58 -3.33 18.87 13.16
C CYS A 58 -2.62 17.66 13.77
N ASN A 59 -3.26 17.04 14.77
CA ASN A 59 -2.76 15.84 15.40
C ASN A 59 -3.72 14.66 15.18
N PHE A 60 -3.16 13.53 14.75
CA PHE A 60 -3.82 12.28 14.45
C PHE A 60 -3.27 11.21 15.37
N SER A 61 -4.11 10.72 16.28
CA SER A 61 -3.67 9.70 17.25
C SER A 61 -4.64 8.57 17.46
N TYR A 62 -4.11 7.34 17.58
CA TYR A 62 -4.91 6.15 17.85
C TYR A 62 -6.03 5.88 16.84
N ASN A 63 -5.88 6.37 15.60
CA ASN A 63 -6.83 6.08 14.54
C ASN A 63 -6.48 4.75 13.86
N GLN A 64 -7.49 4.06 13.35
CA GLN A 64 -7.36 2.72 12.79
C GLN A 64 -7.99 2.62 11.41
N ALA A 65 -7.22 2.21 10.41
CA ALA A 65 -7.74 1.76 9.12
C ALA A 65 -7.62 0.24 9.02
N PHE A 66 -8.64 -0.44 8.49
CA PHE A 66 -8.55 -1.88 8.24
C PHE A 66 -7.58 -2.21 7.09
N SER A 67 -7.50 -1.32 6.10
CA SER A 67 -6.66 -1.49 4.91
C SER A 67 -5.49 -0.51 4.95
N ARG A 68 -5.69 0.79 4.71
CA ARG A 68 -4.60 1.76 4.52
C ARG A 68 -4.83 3.10 5.21
N GLY A 69 -3.75 3.76 5.60
CA GLY A 69 -3.78 5.16 6.05
C GLY A 69 -4.46 5.29 7.41
N GLY A 70 -3.83 4.78 8.48
CA GLY A 70 -4.45 4.72 9.81
C GLY A 70 -4.83 6.11 10.32
N GLY A 71 -3.96 7.10 10.16
CA GLY A 71 -4.30 8.51 10.33
C GLY A 71 -4.99 9.07 9.10
N MET A 72 -4.28 9.05 7.96
CA MET A 72 -4.76 9.68 6.73
C MET A 72 -4.52 8.80 5.49
N TYR A 73 -5.53 8.76 4.62
CA TYR A 73 -5.45 8.21 3.27
C TYR A 73 -5.56 9.35 2.25
N LEU A 74 -4.68 9.35 1.24
CA LEU A 74 -4.66 10.35 0.18
C LEU A 74 -4.65 9.68 -1.20
N ASP A 75 -5.50 10.12 -2.10
CA ASP A 75 -5.37 9.77 -3.51
C ASP A 75 -4.20 10.51 -4.19
N LYS A 76 -3.67 9.95 -5.28
CA LYS A 76 -2.58 10.46 -6.09
C LYS A 76 -2.80 11.87 -6.60
N THR A 77 -4.07 12.24 -6.80
CA THR A 77 -4.46 13.57 -7.28
C THR A 77 -4.24 14.65 -6.22
N VAL A 78 -4.36 14.31 -4.93
CA VAL A 78 -4.32 15.26 -3.80
C VAL A 78 -2.99 16.00 -3.72
N LEU A 79 -1.88 15.30 -3.95
CA LEU A 79 -0.54 15.81 -3.62
C LEU A 79 -0.03 16.93 -4.54
N ARG A 80 -0.68 17.16 -5.69
CA ARG A 80 -0.21 18.12 -6.68
C ARG A 80 -0.43 19.57 -6.26
N GLU A 81 -1.50 19.84 -5.53
CA GLU A 81 -1.93 21.20 -5.17
C GLU A 81 -2.14 21.41 -3.67
N SER A 82 -1.87 20.39 -2.85
CA SER A 82 -2.17 20.42 -1.42
C SER A 82 -0.94 20.72 -0.56
N SER A 83 -1.18 21.35 0.58
CA SER A 83 -0.16 21.70 1.57
C SER A 83 -0.40 20.98 2.90
N PHE A 84 0.67 20.39 3.44
CA PHE A 84 0.67 19.69 4.72
C PHE A 84 1.80 20.25 5.60
N LEU A 85 1.44 20.79 6.77
CA LEU A 85 2.37 21.51 7.64
C LEU A 85 2.14 21.17 9.11
N LEU A 86 3.20 20.90 9.86
CA LEU A 86 3.14 20.71 11.32
C LEU A 86 2.13 19.63 11.74
N LEU A 87 2.11 18.52 11.03
CA LEU A 87 1.20 17.40 11.32
C LEU A 87 1.85 16.38 12.25
N GLY A 88 1.10 15.91 13.24
CA GLY A 88 1.50 14.83 14.14
C GLY A 88 0.71 13.56 13.84
N PHE A 89 1.38 12.45 13.53
CA PHE A 89 0.78 11.13 13.39
C PHE A 89 1.40 10.18 14.41
N LYS A 90 0.63 9.82 15.45
CA LYS A 90 1.11 8.98 16.54
C LYS A 90 0.21 7.79 16.83
N ASN A 91 0.78 6.61 17.03
CA ASN A 91 0.04 5.43 17.49
C ASN A 91 -1.16 5.07 16.60
N ASN A 92 -1.14 5.41 15.31
CA ASN A 92 -2.18 5.03 14.37
C ASN A 92 -1.87 3.66 13.77
N SER A 93 -2.90 2.95 13.30
CA SER A 93 -2.77 1.57 12.81
C SER A 93 -3.43 1.36 11.46
N ALA A 94 -2.76 0.64 10.58
CA ALA A 94 -3.29 0.16 9.30
C ALA A 94 -2.55 -1.08 8.81
N GLY A 95 -3.13 -1.79 7.83
CA GLY A 95 -2.47 -2.86 7.09
C GLY A 95 -1.26 -2.37 6.29
N SER A 96 -1.28 -1.10 5.85
CA SER A 96 -0.11 -0.35 5.35
C SER A 96 -0.28 1.15 5.60
N GLY A 97 0.81 1.86 5.87
CA GLY A 97 0.78 3.31 6.14
C GLY A 97 -0.05 3.64 7.38
N GLY A 98 0.38 3.14 8.55
CA GLY A 98 -0.29 3.40 9.83
C GLY A 98 -0.48 4.89 10.09
N GLY A 99 0.50 5.74 9.80
CA GLY A 99 0.34 7.19 9.85
C GLY A 99 -0.39 7.69 8.60
N VAL A 100 0.31 7.66 7.47
CA VAL A 100 -0.19 8.11 6.17
C VAL A 100 -0.03 7.01 5.13
N PHE A 101 -1.08 6.81 4.32
CA PHE A 101 -0.96 6.09 3.07
C PHE A 101 -1.39 6.99 1.93
N TRP A 102 -0.67 6.96 0.82
CA TRP A 102 -1.08 7.70 -0.37
C TRP A 102 -0.89 6.87 -1.65
N THR A 103 -1.76 7.05 -2.64
CA THR A 103 -1.62 6.38 -3.93
C THR A 103 -0.66 7.17 -4.84
N SER A 104 0.28 6.48 -5.46
CA SER A 104 1.31 7.02 -6.32
C SER A 104 1.10 6.60 -7.77
N GLU A 105 1.32 7.55 -8.68
CA GLU A 105 1.38 7.29 -10.13
C GLU A 105 2.79 6.87 -10.59
N SER A 106 3.83 7.30 -9.86
CA SER A 106 5.22 6.97 -10.16
C SER A 106 6.14 7.30 -8.98
N ALA A 107 7.34 6.72 -8.97
CA ALA A 107 8.36 7.02 -7.97
C ALA A 107 8.86 8.48 -7.97
N ALA A 108 8.47 9.30 -8.96
CA ALA A 108 8.88 10.70 -9.03
C ALA A 108 8.11 11.61 -8.04
N PHE A 109 6.97 11.15 -7.53
CA PHE A 109 6.17 11.89 -6.56
C PHE A 109 6.38 11.30 -5.17
N VAL A 110 6.46 12.16 -4.16
CA VAL A 110 6.58 11.76 -2.76
C VAL A 110 5.68 12.68 -1.92
N PHE A 111 4.99 12.11 -0.94
CA PHE A 111 4.28 12.91 0.05
C PHE A 111 5.24 13.85 0.79
N ASN A 112 4.99 15.15 0.69
CA ASN A 112 5.76 16.19 1.33
C ASN A 112 4.97 16.80 2.48
N CYS A 113 5.56 16.81 3.67
CA CYS A 113 4.97 17.35 4.87
C CYS A 113 6.04 18.13 5.64
N THR A 114 5.85 19.44 5.76
CA THR A 114 6.84 20.31 6.39
C THR A 114 6.69 20.25 7.91
N ASN A 115 7.79 19.98 8.63
CA ASN A 115 7.83 19.90 10.10
C ASN A 115 6.81 18.91 10.70
N CYS A 116 6.57 17.80 10.02
CA CYS A 116 5.66 16.77 10.50
C CYS A 116 6.39 15.71 11.32
N GLN A 117 5.69 15.15 12.31
CA GLN A 117 6.21 14.10 13.19
C GLN A 117 5.35 12.86 13.02
N LEU A 118 5.98 11.77 12.58
CA LEU A 118 5.33 10.47 12.45
C LEU A 118 6.12 9.48 13.32
N PHE A 119 5.45 8.83 14.28
CA PHE A 119 6.10 7.86 15.14
C PHE A 119 5.10 6.88 15.77
N ASN A 120 5.59 5.68 16.09
CA ASN A 120 4.83 4.59 16.68
C ASN A 120 3.56 4.19 15.89
N ASN A 121 3.53 4.41 14.57
CA ASN A 121 2.42 3.92 13.77
C ASN A 121 2.67 2.47 13.33
N SER A 122 1.61 1.66 13.23
CA SER A 122 1.77 0.23 12.91
C SER A 122 2.15 0.00 11.45
N ARG A 123 2.92 -1.05 11.21
CA ARG A 123 3.48 -1.47 9.91
C ARG A 123 4.48 -0.47 9.32
N TYR A 124 4.04 0.72 8.94
CA TYR A 124 4.87 1.79 8.39
C TYR A 124 4.29 3.16 8.78
N ASP A 125 5.13 4.15 9.11
CA ASP A 125 4.66 5.51 9.37
C ASP A 125 4.05 6.15 8.13
N ILE A 126 4.70 5.91 6.98
CA ILE A 126 4.25 6.33 5.67
C ILE A 126 4.43 5.21 4.66
N ALA A 127 3.46 5.01 3.76
CA ALA A 127 3.55 3.99 2.70
C ALA A 127 2.76 4.39 1.44
N THR A 128 3.03 3.73 0.32
CA THR A 128 2.25 3.85 -0.93
C THR A 128 1.82 2.50 -1.51
N ASN A 129 1.06 2.52 -2.61
CA ASN A 129 0.96 1.34 -3.47
C ASN A 129 2.33 0.97 -4.05
N PRO A 130 2.55 -0.30 -4.41
CA PRO A 130 3.77 -0.70 -5.09
C PRO A 130 3.96 0.08 -6.39
N VAL A 131 5.20 0.47 -6.64
CA VAL A 131 5.64 1.10 -7.91
C VAL A 131 6.88 0.43 -8.48
N ASN A 132 7.56 -0.39 -7.68
CA ASN A 132 8.79 -1.08 -8.03
C ASN A 132 8.65 -2.58 -7.80
N TYR A 133 9.41 -3.36 -8.57
CA TYR A 133 9.56 -4.78 -8.37
C TYR A 133 11.04 -5.16 -8.40
N THR A 134 11.42 -6.13 -7.58
CA THR A 134 12.78 -6.67 -7.55
C THR A 134 12.74 -8.18 -7.66
N LEU A 135 13.73 -8.72 -8.38
CA LEU A 135 13.96 -10.15 -8.45
C LEU A 135 14.76 -10.57 -7.21
N VAL A 136 14.12 -11.26 -6.27
CA VAL A 136 14.76 -11.69 -5.03
C VAL A 136 15.50 -13.00 -5.25
N GLN A 137 14.87 -13.95 -5.93
CA GLN A 137 15.47 -15.24 -6.24
C GLN A 137 14.94 -15.76 -7.57
N TRP A 138 15.84 -16.27 -8.40
CA TRP A 138 15.49 -17.03 -9.60
C TRP A 138 16.24 -18.37 -9.58
N PRO A 139 15.56 -19.52 -9.76
CA PRO A 139 16.26 -20.78 -9.97
C PRO A 139 17.05 -20.72 -11.28
N GLU A 140 18.28 -21.25 -11.29
CA GLU A 140 19.11 -21.30 -12.50
C GLU A 140 18.48 -22.14 -13.62
N THR A 141 17.56 -23.05 -13.28
CA THR A 141 16.82 -23.87 -14.24
C THR A 141 15.33 -23.93 -13.91
N PHE A 142 14.47 -23.71 -14.90
CA PHE A 142 13.03 -23.93 -14.83
C PHE A 142 12.51 -24.52 -16.14
N MET A 143 11.52 -25.39 -16.08
CA MET A 143 10.84 -25.94 -17.26
C MET A 143 9.53 -25.17 -17.51
N SER A 144 9.16 -24.99 -18.79
CA SER A 144 7.90 -24.36 -19.20
C SER A 144 6.68 -25.11 -18.64
N GLY A 145 5.61 -24.39 -18.28
CA GLY A 145 4.34 -24.95 -17.77
C GLY A 145 4.07 -24.73 -16.29
N VAL A 146 4.96 -24.00 -15.60
CA VAL A 146 4.89 -23.74 -14.17
C VAL A 146 4.28 -22.36 -13.90
N ALA A 147 3.10 -22.31 -13.26
CA ALA A 147 2.38 -21.07 -13.00
C ALA A 147 3.05 -20.23 -11.88
N LEU A 148 3.26 -18.93 -12.14
CA LEU A 148 3.73 -17.96 -11.14
C LEU A 148 2.60 -17.70 -10.13
N SER A 149 2.49 -18.51 -9.09
CA SER A 149 1.54 -18.24 -8.00
C SER A 149 2.19 -17.35 -6.93
N ARG A 150 1.41 -16.40 -6.39
CA ARG A 150 1.65 -15.81 -5.07
C ARG A 150 1.77 -16.97 -4.10
N SER A 151 2.98 -17.19 -3.57
CA SER A 151 3.34 -18.14 -2.49
C SER A 151 2.19 -19.07 -2.08
N PRO A 152 2.13 -20.33 -2.55
CA PRO A 152 1.08 -21.24 -2.11
C PRO A 152 1.20 -21.45 -0.59
N PRO A 153 0.08 -21.63 0.13
CA PRO A 153 0.12 -22.14 1.50
C PRO A 153 0.89 -23.46 1.50
N ALA A 154 1.69 -23.70 2.55
CA ALA A 154 2.60 -24.84 2.68
C ALA A 154 1.95 -26.25 2.60
N ALA A 155 0.66 -26.35 2.28
CA ALA A 155 -0.15 -27.57 2.27
C ALA A 155 -0.44 -28.13 0.86
N ALA A 156 0.07 -27.56 -0.24
CA ALA A 156 -0.34 -27.92 -1.60
C ALA A 156 0.55 -28.95 -2.34
N TYR A 157 1.40 -29.72 -1.67
CA TYR A 157 2.31 -30.65 -2.37
C TYR A 157 2.10 -32.11 -1.98
N SER A 158 1.87 -32.97 -3.00
CA SER A 158 2.08 -34.42 -2.88
C SER A 158 3.54 -34.79 -3.21
N LEU A 159 4.08 -35.69 -2.39
CA LEU A 159 5.49 -35.90 -2.04
C LEU A 159 6.47 -36.42 -3.10
N SER A 160 6.13 -36.56 -4.39
CA SER A 160 7.01 -37.20 -5.38
C SER A 160 7.71 -36.28 -6.38
N ALA A 161 7.45 -34.97 -6.36
CA ALA A 161 8.08 -34.00 -7.28
C ALA A 161 9.27 -33.22 -6.66
N LEU A 162 9.67 -33.56 -5.42
CA LEU A 162 10.61 -32.79 -4.58
C LEU A 162 11.94 -33.52 -4.28
N PHE A 163 12.31 -34.54 -5.06
CA PHE A 163 13.48 -35.39 -4.76
C PHE A 163 14.82 -34.73 -5.10
N ASN A 164 15.17 -33.64 -4.39
CA ASN A 164 16.47 -33.52 -3.72
C ASN A 164 16.35 -32.51 -2.57
N GLN A 165 16.32 -33.02 -1.34
CA GLN A 165 16.01 -32.26 -0.12
C GLN A 165 17.20 -31.44 0.39
N SER A 166 17.66 -30.47 -0.39
CA SER A 166 18.62 -29.45 0.09
C SER A 166 18.38 -28.04 -0.41
N VAL A 167 17.31 -27.79 -1.21
CA VAL A 167 16.99 -26.44 -1.70
C VAL A 167 15.54 -26.08 -1.36
N THR A 168 15.34 -25.29 -0.31
CA THR A 168 14.02 -24.96 0.28
C THR A 168 13.22 -23.90 -0.47
N ARG A 169 13.69 -23.36 -1.60
CA ARG A 169 12.91 -22.47 -2.49
C ARG A 169 13.28 -22.71 -3.95
N VAL A 170 12.46 -23.48 -4.66
CA VAL A 170 12.63 -23.75 -6.11
C VAL A 170 11.80 -22.81 -6.98
N TRP A 171 11.17 -21.79 -6.37
CA TRP A 171 10.23 -20.90 -7.05
C TRP A 171 10.80 -19.49 -7.17
N PRO A 172 10.65 -18.85 -8.34
CA PRO A 172 11.06 -17.48 -8.49
C PRO A 172 10.29 -16.55 -7.57
N GLN A 173 11.03 -15.67 -6.89
CA GLN A 173 10.48 -14.70 -5.95
C GLN A 173 10.66 -13.30 -6.49
N ILE A 174 9.53 -12.63 -6.67
CA ILE A 174 9.47 -11.22 -7.01
C ILE A 174 8.92 -10.50 -5.78
N GLN A 175 9.59 -9.43 -5.38
CA GLN A 175 9.16 -8.57 -4.29
C GLN A 175 8.69 -7.25 -4.87
N MET A 176 7.43 -6.94 -4.61
CA MET A 176 6.83 -5.64 -4.91
C MET A 176 7.13 -4.68 -3.77
N SER A 177 7.64 -3.51 -4.11
CA SER A 177 7.94 -2.46 -3.14
C SER A 177 7.32 -1.12 -3.53
N ASP A 178 6.98 -0.35 -2.51
CA ASP A 178 6.47 1.00 -2.65
C ASP A 178 7.62 2.01 -2.93
N VAL A 179 7.29 3.30 -3.04
CA VAL A 179 8.29 4.36 -3.32
C VAL A 179 9.35 4.50 -2.22
N TYR A 180 9.05 4.02 -1.01
CA TYR A 180 9.93 4.04 0.15
C TYR A 180 10.72 2.73 0.31
N GLY A 181 10.64 1.81 -0.66
CA GLY A 181 11.28 0.49 -0.61
C GLY A 181 10.59 -0.50 0.33
N GLN A 182 9.40 -0.19 0.81
CA GLN A 182 8.66 -1.02 1.75
C GLN A 182 7.91 -2.11 1.00
N THR A 183 7.84 -3.31 1.59
CA THR A 183 7.16 -4.45 0.94
C THR A 183 5.66 -4.19 0.85
N ALA A 184 5.11 -4.30 -0.36
CA ALA A 184 3.69 -4.14 -0.62
C ALA A 184 2.91 -5.35 -0.10
N VAL A 185 2.21 -5.17 1.02
CA VAL A 185 1.47 -6.24 1.71
C VAL A 185 0.08 -6.47 1.12
N LEU A 186 -0.52 -5.39 0.61
CA LEU A 186 -1.91 -5.35 0.16
C LEU A 186 -2.06 -5.59 -1.34
N ASP A 187 -0.97 -5.86 -2.06
CA ASP A 187 -0.99 -5.97 -3.51
C ASP A 187 -1.49 -7.33 -4.00
N ASN A 188 -2.80 -7.49 -4.08
CA ASN A 188 -3.46 -8.70 -4.56
C ASN A 188 -3.68 -8.76 -6.08
N PHE A 189 -3.27 -7.74 -6.84
CA PHE A 189 -3.61 -7.63 -8.26
C PHE A 189 -2.41 -7.65 -9.20
N THR A 190 -1.19 -7.38 -8.75
CA THR A 190 -0.05 -7.36 -9.69
C THR A 190 0.23 -8.75 -10.24
N MET A 191 0.12 -8.89 -11.56
CA MET A 191 0.51 -10.10 -12.30
C MET A 191 1.85 -9.87 -12.97
N CYS A 192 2.82 -10.75 -12.69
CA CYS A 192 4.09 -10.78 -13.41
C CYS A 192 4.02 -11.79 -14.56
N THR A 193 4.24 -11.34 -15.79
CA THR A 193 4.37 -12.22 -16.96
C THR A 193 5.81 -12.31 -17.39
N LEU A 194 6.35 -13.52 -17.50
CA LEU A 194 7.66 -13.75 -18.11
C LEU A 194 7.51 -13.91 -19.62
N ALA A 195 8.39 -13.28 -20.38
CA ALA A 195 8.56 -13.51 -21.80
C ALA A 195 9.95 -14.10 -22.08
N PRO A 196 10.08 -15.07 -23.01
CA PRO A 196 11.39 -15.62 -23.37
C PRO A 196 12.24 -14.56 -24.08
N LEU A 197 13.49 -14.38 -23.61
CA LEU A 197 14.53 -13.64 -24.32
C LEU A 197 15.04 -14.50 -25.47
N ASN A 198 14.70 -14.12 -26.71
CA ASN A 198 15.11 -14.77 -27.96
C ASN A 198 14.79 -16.27 -28.10
N LEU A 199 13.82 -16.55 -28.97
CA LEU A 199 13.34 -17.89 -29.35
C LEU A 199 14.33 -18.65 -30.26
N SER A 200 15.61 -18.79 -29.88
CA SER A 200 16.55 -19.67 -30.60
C SER A 200 16.67 -21.06 -29.97
N GLY A 201 15.83 -21.45 -29.00
CA GLY A 201 15.93 -22.78 -28.40
C GLY A 201 14.69 -23.38 -27.72
N ILE A 202 13.60 -22.62 -27.51
CA ILE A 202 12.42 -23.13 -26.81
C ILE A 202 11.31 -23.37 -27.84
N ARG A 203 11.12 -24.63 -28.24
CA ARG A 203 9.95 -25.04 -29.03
C ARG A 203 8.73 -25.11 -28.12
N PRO A 204 7.64 -24.37 -28.39
CA PRO A 204 6.38 -24.65 -27.73
C PRO A 204 5.87 -25.99 -28.24
N LYS A 205 5.65 -26.95 -27.33
CA LYS A 205 4.86 -28.13 -27.67
C LYS A 205 3.40 -27.70 -27.62
N ALA A 206 2.83 -27.48 -28.80
CA ALA A 206 1.39 -27.36 -28.96
C ALA A 206 0.72 -28.68 -28.56
N SER A 207 -0.34 -28.58 -27.78
CA SER A 207 -1.44 -29.56 -27.80
C SER A 207 -2.73 -28.82 -27.47
N THR A 208 -3.58 -28.66 -28.48
CA THR A 208 -4.98 -28.24 -28.39
C THR A 208 -5.87 -29.46 -28.02
N PRO A 209 -7.21 -29.35 -27.97
CA PRO A 209 -8.00 -29.12 -26.75
C PRO A 209 -8.91 -30.31 -26.40
N GLN A 210 -9.44 -30.31 -25.16
CA GLN A 210 -10.80 -30.79 -24.87
C GLN A 210 -11.46 -29.81 -23.92
#